data_AF-A0A7S1AFF8-F1
#
_entry.id   AF-A0A7S1AFF8-F1
#
_cell.length_a   1.000
_cell.length_b   1.000
_cell.length_c   1.000
_cell.angle_alpha   90.00
_cell.angle_beta   90.00
_cell.angle_gamma   90.00
#
_symmetry.space_group_name_H-M   'P 1'
#
loop_
_entity.id
_entity.type
_entity.pdbx_description
1 polymer ?
#
loop_
_entity_poly.entity_id
_entity_poly.type
_entity_poly.pdbx_seq_one_letter_code
_entity_poly.pdbx_strand_id
1 'polypeptide(L)'
;ESYKALCDPQLSCFEPETRGHLVEGTDFHKYYFDFFGAQPKALNEAPAHTTIIAPRVRWIARGRAVVVCFKRLVQRGTTTVVSEETRLWEFSSVGMGIEFTIDGDARVGEVTEVLPALSRPDGMTHLLKYTAGGSSETEWVRVDESKQLLSTVMGHTGIPYKSDEGGRWRMVHFHRANAA
;
A
#
# COMPACT_ATOMS: atom_id res chain seq x y z
N GLU A 1 4.06 9.79 -3.98
CA GLU A 1 3.55 8.80 -4.96
C GLU A 1 4.08 7.39 -4.79
N SER A 2 5.36 7.09 -5.06
CA SER A 2 5.84 5.69 -5.03
C SER A 2 5.73 4.97 -3.69
N TYR A 3 5.81 5.70 -2.57
CA TYR A 3 5.59 5.16 -1.22
C TYR A 3 4.10 4.89 -0.91
N LYS A 4 3.17 5.62 -1.53
CA LYS A 4 1.73 5.44 -1.35
C LYS A 4 1.21 4.27 -2.18
N ALA A 5 1.68 4.12 -3.42
CA ALA A 5 1.77 2.80 -4.03
C ALA A 5 2.67 1.92 -3.13
N LEU A 6 2.77 0.59 -3.18
CA LEU A 6 3.56 -0.20 -2.20
C LEU A 6 3.00 -0.24 -0.77
N CYS A 7 2.46 0.84 -0.19
CA CYS A 7 1.82 0.78 1.12
C CYS A 7 0.33 0.45 1.00
N ASP A 8 -0.18 -0.29 1.99
CA ASP A 8 -1.61 -0.40 2.18
C ASP A 8 -2.17 0.94 2.68
N PRO A 9 -3.37 1.37 2.24
CA PRO A 9 -3.99 2.60 2.75
C PRO A 9 -4.29 2.57 4.25
N GLN A 10 -4.34 1.40 4.88
CA GLN A 10 -4.34 1.22 6.33
C GLN A 10 -3.01 0.77 6.90
N LEU A 11 -1.90 1.15 6.28
CA LEU A 11 -0.57 0.89 6.82
C LEU A 11 -0.54 1.24 8.30
N SER A 12 -0.30 0.23 9.13
CA SER A 12 -0.11 0.45 10.56
C SER A 12 1.38 0.53 10.87
N CYS A 13 1.76 1.38 11.81
CA CYS A 13 3.16 1.47 12.19
C CYS A 13 3.42 1.75 13.67
N PHE A 14 4.58 1.28 14.08
CA PHE A 14 5.29 1.75 15.27
C PHE A 14 6.65 2.28 14.82
N GLU A 15 6.94 3.53 15.12
CA GLU A 15 8.27 4.11 14.91
C GLU A 15 8.55 5.20 15.95
N PRO A 16 9.81 5.64 16.17
CA PRO A 16 10.13 6.59 17.23
C PRO A 16 9.26 7.85 17.24
N GLU A 17 8.90 8.34 16.06
CA GLU A 17 8.09 9.52 15.79
C GLU A 17 6.64 9.37 16.27
N THR A 18 6.12 8.14 16.33
CA THR A 18 4.79 7.83 16.87
C THR A 18 4.71 7.94 18.40
N ARG A 19 5.86 8.09 19.07
CA ARG A 19 5.98 8.18 20.54
C ARG A 19 5.24 7.05 21.27
N GLY A 20 5.32 5.84 20.72
CA GLY A 20 4.75 4.63 21.32
C GLY A 20 3.28 4.36 20.97
N HIS A 21 2.66 5.16 20.10
CA HIS A 21 1.30 4.93 19.64
C HIS A 21 1.29 4.09 18.36
N LEU A 22 0.26 3.26 18.21
CA LEU A 22 -0.04 2.65 16.92
C LEU A 22 -0.64 3.72 16.02
N VAL A 23 0.03 4.03 14.92
CA VAL A 23 -0.48 4.95 13.89
C VAL A 23 -1.02 4.13 12.72
N GLU A 24 -2.13 4.58 12.15
CA GLU A 24 -2.77 3.95 10.98
C GLU A 24 -2.88 4.93 9.82
N GLY A 25 -2.73 4.41 8.61
CA GLY A 25 -2.80 5.18 7.36
C GLY A 25 -1.49 5.83 6.95
N THR A 26 -1.49 6.46 5.78
CA THR A 26 -0.29 7.05 5.18
C THR A 26 -0.09 8.53 5.47
N ASP A 27 -1.10 9.23 6.00
CA ASP A 27 -1.08 10.69 6.16
C ASP A 27 -0.05 11.17 7.18
N PHE A 28 0.16 10.40 8.25
CA PHE A 28 1.23 10.66 9.22
C PHE A 28 2.61 10.73 8.54
N HIS A 29 2.90 9.79 7.64
CA HIS A 29 4.15 9.76 6.89
C HIS A 29 4.20 10.85 5.81
N LYS A 30 3.06 11.16 5.18
CA LYS A 30 2.93 12.22 4.17
C LYS A 30 3.43 13.58 4.69
N TYR A 31 3.16 13.89 5.96
CA TYR A 31 3.69 15.10 6.61
C TYR A 31 5.21 15.24 6.43
N TYR A 32 5.99 14.17 6.63
CA TYR A 32 7.44 14.20 6.49
C TYR A 32 7.88 14.38 5.03
N PHE A 33 7.17 13.75 4.08
CA PHE A 33 7.43 13.97 2.65
C PHE A 33 7.20 15.43 2.24
N ASP A 34 6.08 16.01 2.67
CA ASP A 34 5.74 17.41 2.37
C ASP A 34 6.74 18.36 3.04
N PHE A 35 7.06 18.12 4.32
CA PHE A 35 7.97 18.96 5.09
C PHE A 35 9.38 18.98 4.49
N PHE A 36 10.01 17.82 4.28
CA PHE A 36 11.37 17.74 3.72
C PHE A 36 11.40 18.06 2.22
N GLY A 37 10.32 17.79 1.49
CA GLY A 37 10.21 18.14 0.07
C GLY A 37 10.13 19.65 -0.18
N ALA A 38 9.60 20.42 0.77
CA ALA A 38 9.51 21.88 0.69
C ALA A 38 10.82 22.59 1.10
N GLN A 39 11.76 21.90 1.75
CA GLN A 39 13.02 22.51 2.18
C GLN A 39 13.97 22.70 0.98
N PRO A 40 14.67 23.84 0.89
CA PRO A 40 15.74 23.99 -0.08
C PRO A 40 16.84 22.96 0.21
N LYS A 41 17.30 22.26 -0.84
CA LYS A 41 18.45 21.35 -0.71
C LYS A 41 19.65 22.16 -0.24
N ALA A 42 20.18 21.84 0.93
CA ALA A 42 21.37 22.51 1.43
C ALA A 42 22.54 22.20 0.49
N LEU A 43 23.29 23.24 0.08
CA LEU A 43 24.35 23.14 -0.94
C LEU A 43 25.47 22.14 -0.58
N ASN A 44 25.61 21.78 0.71
CA ASN A 44 26.69 20.93 1.22
C ASN A 44 26.19 19.75 2.06
N GLU A 45 24.92 19.35 1.97
CA GLU A 45 24.46 18.18 2.70
C GLU A 45 25.00 16.90 2.05
N ALA A 46 25.75 16.10 2.82
CA ALA A 46 26.25 14.83 2.34
C ALA A 46 25.05 13.90 1.99
N PRO A 47 25.04 13.28 0.80
CA PRO A 47 23.95 12.40 0.41
C PRO A 47 23.83 11.22 1.37
N ALA A 48 22.59 10.82 1.65
CA ALA A 48 22.34 9.64 2.46
C ALA A 48 22.59 8.37 1.64
N HIS A 49 23.44 7.47 2.16
CA HIS A 49 23.60 6.12 1.63
C HIS A 49 22.89 5.14 2.56
N THR A 50 21.90 4.39 2.05
CA THR A 50 21.13 3.41 2.83
C THR A 50 21.55 1.99 2.46
N THR A 51 21.90 1.17 3.45
CA THR A 51 22.21 -0.26 3.28
C THR A 51 21.28 -1.11 4.14
N ILE A 52 20.74 -2.19 3.57
CA ILE A 52 19.98 -3.22 4.28
C ILE A 52 20.94 -4.35 4.65
N ILE A 53 21.07 -4.65 5.94
CA ILE A 53 21.99 -5.66 6.47
C ILE A 53 21.21 -6.83 7.06
N ALA A 54 21.71 -8.04 6.75
CA ALA A 54 21.20 -9.32 7.24
C ALA A 54 19.67 -9.47 7.10
N PRO A 55 19.10 -9.25 5.90
CA PRO A 55 17.67 -9.41 5.70
C PRO A 55 17.25 -10.84 6.01
N ARG A 56 16.22 -10.99 6.85
CA ARG A 56 15.56 -12.25 7.13
C ARG A 56 14.13 -12.19 6.61
N VAL A 57 13.79 -13.16 5.77
CA VAL A 57 12.48 -13.25 5.11
C VAL A 57 11.78 -14.50 5.63
N ARG A 58 10.55 -14.35 6.10
CA ARG A 58 9.70 -15.46 6.55
C ARG A 58 8.33 -15.37 5.88
N TRP A 59 8.04 -16.36 5.04
CA TRP A 59 6.72 -16.56 4.46
C TRP A 59 5.75 -17.09 5.50
N ILE A 60 4.54 -16.53 5.53
CA ILE A 60 3.43 -16.93 6.40
C ILE A 60 2.13 -16.99 5.58
N ALA A 61 1.00 -17.34 6.22
CA ALA A 61 -0.33 -17.36 5.58
C ALA A 61 -0.38 -18.12 4.25
N ARG A 62 0.28 -19.29 4.18
CA ARG A 62 0.41 -20.12 2.97
C ARG A 62 0.98 -19.36 1.76
N GLY A 63 1.93 -18.46 1.99
CA GLY A 63 2.60 -17.70 0.94
C GLY A 63 1.91 -16.38 0.56
N ARG A 64 0.76 -16.05 1.16
CA ARG A 64 0.05 -14.78 0.90
C ARG A 64 0.55 -13.59 1.72
N ALA A 65 1.45 -13.84 2.67
CA ALA A 65 2.07 -12.78 3.45
C ALA A 65 3.53 -13.12 3.76
N VAL A 66 4.35 -12.09 3.95
CA VAL A 66 5.77 -12.22 4.24
C VAL A 66 6.21 -11.20 5.26
N VAL A 67 6.97 -11.65 6.25
CA VAL A 67 7.63 -10.81 7.24
C VAL A 67 9.09 -10.64 6.81
N VAL A 68 9.54 -9.39 6.71
CA VAL A 68 10.91 -9.03 6.36
C VAL A 68 11.51 -8.26 7.54
N CYS A 69 12.51 -8.84 8.19
CA CYS A 69 13.24 -8.22 9.30
C CYS A 69 14.67 -7.90 8.86
N PHE A 70 15.19 -6.71 9.18
CA PHE A 70 16.54 -6.32 8.80
C PHE A 70 17.08 -5.19 9.67
N LYS A 71 18.40 -4.98 9.61
CA LYS A 71 19.02 -3.74 10.10
C LYS A 71 19.17 -2.77 8.94
N ARG A 72 18.69 -1.54 9.10
CA ARG A 72 18.88 -0.46 8.14
C ARG A 72 19.99 0.45 8.63
N LEU A 73 21.02 0.60 7.82
CA LEU A 73 22.12 1.53 8.09
C LEU A 73 21.97 2.72 7.14
N VAL A 74 21.97 3.92 7.69
CA VAL A 74 21.94 5.17 6.94
C VAL A 74 23.20 5.96 7.25
N GLN A 75 24.03 6.19 6.23
CA GLN A 75 25.29 6.91 6.35
C GLN A 75 25.15 8.30 5.72
N ARG A 76 25.61 9.33 6.41
CA ARG A 76 25.65 10.73 5.92
C ARG A 76 26.97 11.35 6.32
N GLY A 77 27.87 11.52 5.36
CA GLY A 77 29.24 11.98 5.63
C GLY A 77 29.94 11.02 6.58
N THR A 78 30.35 11.50 7.76
CA THR A 78 31.02 10.71 8.79
C THR A 78 30.07 10.06 9.80
N THR A 79 28.77 10.30 9.70
CA THR A 79 27.77 9.78 10.64
C THR A 79 27.11 8.51 10.08
N THR A 80 26.85 7.54 10.95
CA THR A 80 26.08 6.33 10.64
C THR A 80 24.99 6.15 11.68
N VAL A 81 23.75 6.04 11.22
CA VAL A 81 22.58 5.73 12.05
C VAL A 81 22.11 4.33 11.73
N VAL A 82 21.78 3.55 12.76
CA VAL A 82 21.29 2.17 12.61
C VAL A 82 19.89 2.08 13.19
N SER A 83 18.99 1.44 12.46
CA SER A 83 17.66 1.07 12.94
C SER A 83 17.37 -0.40 12.67
N GLU A 84 16.52 -0.99 13.51
CA GLU A 84 16.00 -2.34 13.35
C GLU A 84 14.59 -2.23 12.81
N GLU A 85 14.34 -2.83 11.64
CA GLU A 85 13.06 -2.73 10.95
C GLU A 85 12.43 -4.12 10.77
N THR A 86 11.13 -4.20 10.99
CA THR A 86 10.27 -5.34 10.63
C THR A 86 9.14 -4.83 9.76
N ARG A 87 8.98 -5.41 8.56
CA ARG A 87 7.93 -5.05 7.61
C ARG A 87 7.10 -6.28 7.29
N LEU A 88 5.79 -6.19 7.47
CA LEU A 88 4.82 -7.18 7.03
C LEU A 88 4.27 -6.75 5.67
N TRP A 89 4.34 -7.66 4.72
CA TRP A 89 3.77 -7.49 3.38
C TRP A 89 2.70 -8.54 3.14
N GLU A 90 1.63 -8.15 2.47
CA GLU A 90 0.54 -9.02 2.04
C GLU A 90 0.39 -8.97 0.53
N PHE A 91 0.02 -10.12 -0.04
CA PHE A 91 -0.27 -10.27 -1.45
C PHE A 91 -1.77 -10.07 -1.68
N SER A 92 -2.06 -9.05 -2.48
CA SER A 92 -3.36 -8.80 -3.09
C SER A 92 -3.39 -9.52 -4.44
N SER A 93 -4.36 -10.39 -4.65
CA SER A 93 -4.63 -10.98 -5.96
C SER A 93 -5.15 -9.94 -6.97
N VAL A 94 -5.63 -8.80 -6.46
CA VAL A 94 -6.00 -7.62 -7.24
C VAL A 94 -4.77 -6.74 -7.43
N GLY A 95 -4.33 -6.56 -8.67
CA GLY A 95 -3.30 -5.61 -9.06
C GLY A 95 -3.90 -4.23 -9.36
N MET A 96 -3.44 -3.56 -10.42
CA MET A 96 -3.85 -2.19 -10.76
C MET A 96 -5.02 -2.15 -11.73
N GLY A 97 -5.30 -3.22 -12.46
CA GLY A 97 -6.41 -3.29 -13.42
C GLY A 97 -7.40 -4.38 -13.05
N ILE A 98 -8.69 -4.07 -13.09
CA ILE A 98 -9.79 -5.02 -12.95
C ILE A 98 -10.65 -4.99 -14.21
N GLU A 99 -10.77 -6.12 -14.89
CA GLU A 99 -11.71 -6.33 -15.98
C GLU A 99 -12.99 -7.00 -15.47
N PHE A 100 -14.14 -6.46 -15.83
CA PHE A 100 -15.45 -7.00 -15.43
C PHE A 100 -16.52 -6.67 -16.48
N THR A 101 -17.64 -7.37 -16.45
CA THR A 101 -18.75 -7.16 -17.40
C THR A 101 -20.05 -6.94 -16.64
N ILE A 102 -20.76 -5.86 -16.99
CA ILE A 102 -22.08 -5.54 -16.45
C ILE A 102 -23.03 -5.38 -17.61
N ASP A 103 -24.17 -6.09 -17.59
CA ASP A 103 -25.23 -6.01 -18.61
C ASP A 103 -24.75 -6.20 -20.07
N GLY A 104 -23.67 -6.95 -20.25
CA GLY A 104 -23.05 -7.21 -21.57
C GLY A 104 -21.93 -6.24 -21.95
N ASP A 105 -21.72 -5.16 -21.19
CA ASP A 105 -20.67 -4.18 -21.43
C ASP A 105 -19.39 -4.55 -20.65
N ALA A 106 -18.33 -4.87 -21.39
CA ALA A 106 -17.00 -5.12 -20.81
C ALA A 106 -16.34 -3.80 -20.40
N ARG A 107 -15.81 -3.75 -19.17
CA ARG A 107 -15.17 -2.58 -18.56
C ARG A 107 -13.80 -2.99 -18.05
N VAL A 108 -12.85 -2.05 -18.15
CA VAL A 108 -11.53 -2.17 -17.53
C VAL A 108 -11.37 -0.99 -16.59
N GLY A 109 -11.32 -1.28 -15.29
CA GLY A 109 -11.17 -0.30 -14.23
C GLY A 109 -9.76 -0.29 -13.67
N GLU A 110 -9.17 0.90 -13.61
CA GLU A 110 -7.94 1.15 -12.86
C GLU A 110 -8.28 1.27 -11.38
N VAL A 111 -7.61 0.48 -10.53
CA VAL A 111 -7.70 0.60 -9.07
C VAL A 111 -6.94 1.85 -8.63
N THR A 112 -7.68 2.89 -8.26
CA THR A 112 -7.12 4.19 -7.85
C THR A 112 -7.01 4.36 -6.34
N GLU A 113 -7.87 3.67 -5.59
CA GLU A 113 -7.88 3.68 -4.14
C GLU A 113 -8.33 2.33 -3.61
N VAL A 114 -7.83 1.94 -2.44
CA VAL A 114 -8.28 0.75 -1.71
C VAL A 114 -8.59 1.17 -0.28
N LEU A 115 -9.73 0.77 0.25
CA LEU A 115 -10.10 0.90 1.65
C LEU A 115 -10.58 -0.47 2.14
N PRO A 116 -10.42 -0.81 3.42
CA PRO A 116 -10.98 -2.05 3.93
C PRO A 116 -12.48 -1.95 4.11
N ALA A 117 -13.12 -3.10 4.05
CA ALA A 117 -14.57 -3.21 4.17
C ALA A 117 -15.11 -2.64 5.49
N LEU A 118 -14.33 -2.68 6.57
CA LEU A 118 -14.72 -2.15 7.88
C LEU A 118 -14.68 -0.61 7.94
N SER A 119 -13.92 0.03 7.05
CA SER A 119 -13.78 1.49 7.03
C SER A 119 -14.93 2.20 6.34
N ARG A 120 -15.77 1.45 5.61
CA ARG A 120 -16.93 2.01 4.90
C ARG A 120 -18.21 1.31 5.35
N PRO A 121 -19.27 2.05 5.71
CA PRO A 121 -20.57 1.45 6.07
C PRO A 121 -21.18 0.59 4.95
N ASP A 122 -20.85 0.87 3.69
CA ASP A 122 -21.30 0.15 2.50
C ASP A 122 -20.48 -1.13 2.21
N GLY A 123 -19.40 -1.37 2.95
CA GLY A 123 -18.50 -2.50 2.75
C GLY A 123 -17.73 -2.47 1.43
N MET A 124 -17.74 -1.34 0.70
CA MET A 124 -16.96 -1.18 -0.52
C MET A 124 -15.47 -1.06 -0.18
N THR A 125 -14.63 -1.44 -1.13
CA THR A 125 -13.20 -1.65 -0.85
C THR A 125 -12.25 -1.08 -1.89
N HIS A 126 -12.65 -0.96 -3.14
CA HIS A 126 -11.78 -0.51 -4.21
C HIS A 126 -12.47 0.62 -4.96
N LEU A 127 -11.78 1.73 -5.21
CA LEU A 127 -12.25 2.77 -6.11
C LEU A 127 -11.69 2.50 -7.50
N LEU A 128 -12.58 2.15 -8.42
CA LEU A 128 -12.23 1.93 -9.81
C LEU A 128 -12.44 3.21 -10.60
N LYS A 129 -11.52 3.51 -11.51
CA LYS A 129 -11.69 4.50 -12.56
C LYS A 129 -11.77 3.78 -13.91
N TYR A 130 -12.85 3.93 -14.64
CA TYR A 130 -13.05 3.29 -15.95
C TYR A 130 -13.78 4.23 -16.92
N THR A 131 -13.80 3.88 -18.21
CA THR A 131 -14.60 4.59 -19.21
C THR A 131 -15.90 3.81 -19.48
N ALA A 132 -17.04 4.47 -19.35
CA ALA A 132 -18.35 3.94 -19.74
C ALA A 132 -19.10 5.02 -20.53
N GLY A 133 -19.73 4.63 -21.64
CA GLY A 133 -20.50 5.57 -22.48
C GLY A 133 -19.69 6.74 -23.06
N GLY A 134 -18.35 6.64 -23.14
CA GLY A 134 -17.47 7.70 -23.60
C GLY A 134 -17.05 8.73 -22.53
N SER A 135 -17.52 8.58 -21.28
CA SER A 135 -17.10 9.39 -20.13
C SER A 135 -16.20 8.61 -19.19
N SER A 136 -15.24 9.30 -18.57
CA SER A 136 -14.47 8.75 -17.44
C SER A 136 -15.34 8.79 -16.19
N GLU A 137 -15.51 7.63 -15.56
CA GLU A 137 -16.28 7.45 -14.34
C GLU A 137 -15.39 6.90 -13.23
N THR A 138 -15.80 7.13 -11.98
CA THR A 138 -15.21 6.48 -10.80
C THR A 138 -16.28 5.85 -9.95
N GLU A 139 -16.10 4.60 -9.56
CA GLU A 139 -17.07 3.84 -8.78
C GLU A 139 -16.38 3.06 -7.65
N TRP A 140 -16.96 3.12 -6.45
CA TRP A 140 -16.57 2.23 -5.37
C TRP A 140 -17.17 0.84 -5.59
N VAL A 141 -16.33 -0.18 -5.46
CA VAL A 141 -16.73 -1.58 -5.59
C VAL A 141 -16.22 -2.40 -4.41
N ARG A 142 -16.95 -3.45 -4.06
CA ARG A 142 -16.51 -4.45 -3.10
C ARG A 142 -15.89 -5.62 -3.86
N VAL A 143 -14.64 -5.93 -3.55
CA VAL A 143 -13.93 -7.05 -4.16
C VAL A 143 -13.78 -8.17 -3.15
N ASP A 144 -14.34 -9.35 -3.46
CA ASP A 144 -14.10 -10.60 -2.76
C ASP A 144 -13.00 -11.36 -3.51
N GLU A 145 -11.76 -11.10 -3.12
CA GLU A 145 -10.56 -11.73 -3.71
C GLU A 145 -10.59 -13.25 -3.62
N SER A 146 -11.22 -13.80 -2.58
CA SER A 146 -11.28 -15.25 -2.37
C SER A 146 -12.18 -15.96 -3.37
N LYS A 147 -13.19 -15.26 -3.88
CA LYS A 147 -14.14 -15.78 -4.86
C LYS A 147 -13.92 -15.20 -6.26
N GLN A 148 -13.03 -14.23 -6.40
CA GLN A 148 -12.87 -13.41 -7.61
C GLN A 148 -14.20 -12.78 -8.08
N LEU A 149 -14.94 -12.23 -7.12
CA LEU A 149 -16.22 -11.57 -7.37
C LEU A 149 -16.18 -10.11 -6.95
N LEU A 150 -16.89 -9.29 -7.71
CA LEU A 150 -17.07 -7.87 -7.53
C LEU A 150 -18.55 -7.55 -7.24
N SER A 151 -18.80 -6.54 -6.41
CA SER A 151 -20.12 -5.94 -6.22
C SER A 151 -20.02 -4.42 -6.37
N THR A 152 -21.00 -3.80 -7.01
CA THR A 152 -21.02 -2.36 -7.26
C THR A 152 -21.96 -1.62 -6.30
N VAL A 153 -21.80 -0.31 -6.17
CA VAL A 153 -22.74 0.54 -5.42
C VAL A 153 -24.12 0.62 -6.08
N MET A 154 -24.19 0.37 -7.39
CA MET A 154 -25.45 0.32 -8.15
C MET A 154 -26.25 -0.98 -7.92
N GLY A 155 -25.77 -1.89 -7.07
CA GLY A 155 -26.51 -3.08 -6.66
C GLY A 155 -26.23 -4.34 -7.49
N HIS A 156 -25.34 -4.27 -8.48
CA HIS A 156 -24.87 -5.48 -9.15
C HIS A 156 -23.95 -6.25 -8.19
N THR A 157 -24.20 -7.54 -8.00
CA THR A 157 -23.45 -8.38 -7.05
C THR A 157 -23.00 -9.67 -7.72
N GLY A 158 -21.89 -10.24 -7.23
CA GLY A 158 -21.39 -11.51 -7.76
C GLY A 158 -20.86 -11.42 -9.19
N ILE A 159 -20.39 -10.24 -9.61
CA ILE A 159 -19.82 -10.04 -10.95
C ILE A 159 -18.43 -10.68 -10.98
N PRO A 160 -18.16 -11.67 -11.83
CA PRO A 160 -16.81 -12.19 -11.99
C PRO A 160 -15.89 -11.10 -12.54
N TYR A 161 -14.67 -11.04 -12.02
CA TYR A 161 -13.65 -10.13 -12.54
C TYR A 161 -12.35 -10.86 -12.84
N LYS A 162 -11.52 -10.25 -13.69
CA LYS A 162 -10.12 -10.63 -13.90
C LYS A 162 -9.24 -9.48 -13.45
N SER A 163 -8.15 -9.78 -12.76
CA SER A 163 -7.11 -8.78 -12.48
C SER A 163 -6.00 -8.90 -13.52
N ASP A 164 -5.27 -7.82 -13.73
CA ASP A 164 -3.95 -7.85 -14.35
C ASP A 164 -3.03 -8.94 -13.77
N GLU A 165 -2.18 -9.51 -14.64
CA GLU A 165 -1.35 -10.66 -14.29
C GLU A 165 -0.37 -10.32 -13.15
N GLY A 166 -0.30 -11.21 -12.15
CA GLY A 166 0.72 -11.19 -11.10
C GLY A 166 0.30 -10.58 -9.76
N GLY A 167 -0.90 -9.98 -9.65
CA GLY A 167 -1.38 -9.34 -8.42
C GLY A 167 -0.40 -8.28 -7.89
N ARG A 168 -0.46 -7.98 -6.60
CA ARG A 168 0.36 -6.91 -6.01
C ARG A 168 0.73 -7.19 -4.55
N TRP A 169 1.99 -6.93 -4.22
CA TRP A 169 2.45 -6.87 -2.83
C TRP A 169 2.23 -5.47 -2.24
N ARG A 170 1.68 -5.41 -1.03
CA ARG A 170 1.53 -4.18 -0.25
C ARG A 170 2.12 -4.37 1.14
N MET A 171 2.85 -3.37 1.63
CA MET A 171 3.28 -3.29 3.03
C MET A 171 2.07 -2.89 3.87
N VAL A 172 1.67 -3.75 4.80
CA VAL A 172 0.47 -3.57 5.64
C VAL A 172 0.83 -3.15 7.07
N HIS A 173 2.04 -3.47 7.52
CA HIS A 173 2.54 -3.06 8.82
C HIS A 173 4.05 -2.87 8.79
N PHE A 174 4.57 -1.90 9.54
CA PHE A 174 5.98 -1.89 9.89
C PHE A 174 6.27 -1.42 11.31
N HIS A 175 7.35 -1.95 11.87
CA HIS A 175 7.94 -1.47 13.12
C HIS A 175 9.38 -1.05 12.85
N ARG A 176 9.76 0.14 13.32
CA ARG A 176 11.13 0.64 13.33
C ARG A 176 11.52 1.01 14.75
N ALA A 177 12.65 0.48 15.20
CA ALA A 177 13.31 0.91 16.43
C ALA A 177 14.69 1.46 16.10
N ASN A 178 15.12 2.52 16.80
CA ASN A 178 16.52 2.92 16.74
C ASN A 178 17.35 1.86 17.44
N ALA A 179 18.44 1.42 16.81
CA ALA A 179 19.37 0.53 17.50
C ALA A 179 20.00 1.29 18.67
N ALA A 180 20.03 0.64 19.84
CA ALA A 180 20.72 1.15 21.02
C ALA A 180 22.24 1.23 20.82
#